data_AF-R7FGJ3-F1
#
_entry.id   AF-R7FGJ3-F1
#
_cell.length_a   1.000
_cell.length_b   1.000
_cell.length_c   1.000
_cell.angle_alpha   90.00
_cell.angle_beta   90.00
_cell.angle_gamma   90.00
#
_symmetry.space_group_name_H-M   'P 1'
#
loop_
_entity.id
_entity.type
_entity.pdbx_description
1 polymer ?
#
loop_
_entity_poly.entity_id
_entity_poly.type
_entity_poly.pdbx_seq_one_letter_code
_entity_poly.pdbx_strand_id
1 'polypeptide(L)'
;MFKKVLIHTRRTMKLVILITVALLAIIAVVASFYKISYSVSLNGQELGYTDNKSKLQSQINEYMENGENQNTAFVQLDNLPKYKICLLKRNVNSNDEEIFNTIKSGGTTYYRYYAVLENQEEKVYVPEFTEAEEIVNKLKEKNSTNIDNITISEKYDTELKVMDNIDDAVASLYSEPKNVVVASTKKSTTKKSTGTAVKSTGTVNTAMTISGTKVALGISLSKPVSGIISSRFGARSSIRSSAHTGLDIATSTGTPVAAAASGTVTFAGWKGSYGNLMVITHSNGVQTYYGHCSKLYFSAGATVSQGQTIAAVGSTGNSTGPHLHFEIRVNGVAYNPQNYLY
;
A
#
# COMPACT_ATOMS: atom_id res chain seq x y z
N MET A 1 42.33 5.88 67.41
CA MET A 1 42.05 6.13 65.97
C MET A 1 40.55 5.98 65.64
N PHE A 2 39.90 4.86 66.00
CA PHE A 2 38.47 4.59 65.75
C PHE A 2 37.47 5.65 66.24
N LYS A 3 37.63 6.20 67.46
CA LYS A 3 36.72 7.25 67.97
C LYS A 3 36.73 8.52 67.11
N LYS A 4 37.89 8.92 66.58
CA LYS A 4 37.99 10.09 65.69
C LYS A 4 37.29 9.82 64.36
N VAL A 5 37.47 8.63 63.78
CA VAL A 5 36.78 8.21 62.54
C VAL A 5 35.26 8.21 62.72
N LEU A 6 34.75 7.61 63.79
CA LEU A 6 33.30 7.55 64.07
C LEU A 6 32.67 8.95 64.23
N ILE A 7 33.39 9.89 64.85
CA ILE A 7 32.95 11.29 64.98
C ILE A 7 32.89 11.98 63.61
N HIS A 8 33.86 11.73 62.73
CA HIS A 8 33.89 12.31 61.38
C HIS A 8 32.76 11.75 60.52
N THR A 9 32.52 10.43 60.55
CA THR A 9 31.40 9.79 59.82
C THR A 9 30.03 10.29 60.29
N ARG A 10 29.85 10.51 61.60
CA ARG A 10 28.59 11.06 62.12
C ARG A 10 28.38 12.52 61.70
N ARG A 11 29.45 13.31 61.63
CA ARG A 11 29.43 14.70 61.14
C ARG A 11 29.14 14.76 59.64
N THR A 12 29.75 13.90 58.82
CA THR A 12 29.47 13.84 57.38
C THR A 12 28.04 13.37 57.10
N MET A 13 27.52 12.38 57.83
CA MET A 13 26.10 12.00 57.69
C MET A 13 25.14 13.14 58.04
N LYS A 14 25.39 13.88 59.12
CA LYS A 14 24.58 15.07 59.46
C LYS A 14 24.64 16.14 58.37
N LEU A 15 25.83 16.37 57.81
CA LEU A 15 26.01 17.30 56.69
C LEU A 15 25.23 16.85 55.45
N VAL A 16 25.32 15.57 55.10
CA VAL A 16 24.57 14.98 53.96
C VAL A 16 23.07 15.14 54.17
N ILE A 17 22.55 14.80 55.36
CA ILE A 17 21.12 14.96 55.70
C ILE A 17 20.68 16.42 55.58
N LEU A 18 21.49 17.35 56.09
CA LEU A 18 21.17 18.78 56.02
C LEU A 18 21.16 19.30 54.58
N ILE A 19 22.08 18.81 53.73
CA ILE A 19 22.10 19.09 52.29
C ILE A 19 20.87 18.50 51.59
N THR A 20 20.48 17.25 51.88
CA THR A 20 19.28 16.65 51.28
C THR A 20 18.00 17.37 51.69
N VAL A 21 17.85 17.72 52.98
CA VAL A 21 16.69 18.49 53.45
C VAL A 21 16.63 19.86 52.77
N ALA A 22 17.77 20.54 52.63
CA ALA A 22 17.85 21.82 51.92
C ALA A 22 17.47 21.68 50.43
N LEU A 23 17.97 20.64 49.74
CA LEU A 23 17.61 20.34 48.35
C LEU A 23 16.11 20.05 48.20
N LEU A 24 15.53 19.24 49.10
CA LEU A 24 14.10 18.94 49.08
C LEU A 24 13.26 20.20 49.33
N ALA A 25 13.67 21.07 50.24
CA ALA A 25 13.00 22.34 50.48
C ALA A 25 13.05 23.24 49.23
N ILE A 26 14.20 23.32 48.54
CA ILE A 26 14.34 24.06 47.28
C ILE A 26 13.44 23.47 46.20
N ILE A 27 13.43 22.15 46.03
CA ILE A 27 12.57 21.45 45.05
C ILE A 27 11.09 21.71 45.36
N ALA A 28 10.69 21.66 46.63
CA ALA A 28 9.33 21.95 47.07
C ALA A 28 8.92 23.39 46.72
N VAL A 29 9.77 24.37 47.01
CA VAL A 29 9.55 25.78 46.67
C VAL A 29 9.43 25.95 45.15
N VAL A 30 10.34 25.36 44.36
CA VAL A 30 10.27 25.42 42.89
C VAL A 30 8.97 24.77 42.39
N ALA A 31 8.58 23.61 42.92
CA ALA A 31 7.35 22.91 42.55
C ALA A 31 6.06 23.67 42.97
N SER A 32 6.14 24.54 43.99
CA SER A 32 5.03 25.41 44.39
C SER A 32 4.77 26.54 43.38
N PHE A 33 5.80 27.04 42.69
CA PHE A 33 5.67 28.15 41.74
C PHE A 33 5.69 27.72 40.27
N TYR A 34 6.31 26.58 39.96
CA TYR A 34 6.52 26.08 38.61
C TYR A 34 5.94 24.67 38.42
N LYS A 35 5.51 24.38 37.21
CA LYS A 35 5.13 23.06 36.72
C LYS A 35 6.09 22.61 35.62
N ILE A 36 6.29 21.30 35.50
CA ILE A 36 7.01 20.73 34.36
C ILE A 36 6.07 20.80 33.16
N SER A 37 6.55 21.34 32.05
CA SER A 37 5.81 21.50 30.80
C SER A 37 6.78 21.36 29.61
N TYR A 38 6.30 21.54 28.39
CA TYR A 38 7.12 21.49 27.18
C TYR A 38 6.94 22.76 26.36
N SER A 39 8.03 23.47 26.09
CA SER A 39 8.03 24.52 25.07
C SER A 39 7.98 23.88 23.69
N VAL A 40 7.08 24.37 22.84
CA VAL A 40 6.90 23.90 21.47
C VAL A 40 7.43 24.95 20.51
N SER A 41 8.26 24.52 19.56
CA SER A 41 8.83 25.40 18.54
C SER A 41 8.69 24.81 17.16
N LEU A 42 8.49 25.66 16.16
CA LEU A 42 8.42 25.29 14.75
C LEU A 42 9.36 26.21 13.98
N ASN A 43 10.24 25.66 13.14
CA ASN A 43 11.24 26.43 12.39
C ASN A 43 12.14 27.35 13.25
N GLY A 44 12.34 26.99 14.51
CA GLY A 44 13.12 27.79 15.46
C GLY A 44 12.34 28.93 16.13
N GLN A 45 11.07 29.16 15.75
CA GLN A 45 10.17 30.08 16.44
C GLN A 45 9.39 29.35 17.55
N GLU A 46 9.34 29.93 18.75
CA GLU A 46 8.56 29.39 19.86
C GLU A 46 7.06 29.68 19.63
N LEU A 47 6.24 28.64 19.63
CA LEU A 47 4.78 28.72 19.44
C LEU A 47 4.02 28.74 20.77
N GLY A 48 4.63 28.25 21.85
CA GLY A 48 4.04 28.25 23.18
C GLY A 48 4.37 27.01 23.98
N TYR A 49 3.45 26.59 24.84
CA TYR A 49 3.66 25.51 25.80
C TYR A 49 2.56 24.46 25.75
N THR A 50 2.95 23.20 25.93
CA THR A 50 2.03 22.08 26.14
C THR A 50 2.36 21.33 27.42
N ASP A 51 1.34 21.02 28.21
CA ASP A 51 1.48 20.18 29.40
C ASP A 51 1.49 18.68 29.04
N ASN A 52 1.06 18.31 27.82
CA ASN A 52 1.02 16.94 27.35
C ASN A 52 1.52 16.81 25.91
N LYS A 53 2.85 16.68 25.78
CA LYS A 53 3.53 16.40 24.51
C LYS A 53 2.88 15.24 23.74
N SER A 54 2.53 14.15 24.41
CA SER A 54 2.01 12.95 23.74
C SER A 54 0.65 13.20 23.11
N LYS A 55 -0.23 13.93 23.82
CA LYS A 55 -1.56 14.30 23.32
C LYS A 55 -1.43 15.21 22.10
N LEU A 56 -0.65 16.28 22.21
CA LEU A 56 -0.47 17.23 21.11
C LEU A 56 0.19 16.57 19.89
N GLN A 57 1.21 15.73 20.08
CA GLN A 57 1.82 14.98 18.99
C GLN A 57 0.82 14.02 18.32
N SER A 58 -0.02 13.34 19.10
CA SER A 58 -1.04 12.44 18.57
C SER A 58 -2.06 13.19 17.71
N GLN A 59 -2.51 14.37 18.15
CA GLN A 59 -3.44 15.21 17.40
C GLN A 59 -2.83 15.67 16.07
N ILE A 60 -1.54 16.01 16.06
CA ILE A 60 -0.82 16.39 14.83
C ILE A 60 -0.71 15.20 13.88
N ASN A 61 -0.38 14.01 14.39
CA ASN A 61 -0.27 12.81 13.56
C ASN A 61 -1.63 12.45 12.95
N GLU A 62 -2.70 12.48 13.74
CA GLU A 62 -4.06 12.22 13.26
C GLU A 62 -4.48 13.21 12.17
N TYR A 63 -4.13 14.48 12.33
CA TYR A 63 -4.33 15.51 11.31
C TYR A 63 -3.46 15.26 10.05
N MET A 64 -2.21 14.81 10.20
CA MET A 64 -1.37 14.46 9.06
C MET A 64 -1.91 13.25 8.28
N GLU A 65 -2.55 12.30 8.95
CA GLU A 65 -3.11 11.11 8.30
C GLU A 65 -4.47 11.38 7.66
N ASN A 66 -5.37 12.07 8.35
CA ASN A 66 -6.78 12.19 7.93
C ASN A 66 -7.18 13.60 7.48
N GLY A 67 -6.43 14.61 7.90
CA GLY A 67 -6.66 16.02 7.58
C GLY A 67 -8.06 16.56 7.88
N GLU A 68 -8.41 17.57 7.08
CA GLU A 68 -9.67 18.33 6.99
C GLU A 68 -10.97 17.60 6.71
N ASN A 69 -10.90 17.03 5.52
CA ASN A 69 -12.01 16.91 4.60
C ASN A 69 -12.16 15.44 4.25
N GLN A 70 -13.37 15.02 3.89
CA GLN A 70 -13.67 13.61 3.60
C GLN A 70 -12.77 12.99 2.53
N ASN A 71 -12.27 13.78 1.57
CA ASN A 71 -11.41 13.29 0.48
C ASN A 71 -9.92 13.56 0.72
N THR A 72 -9.53 13.90 1.95
CA THR A 72 -8.11 14.11 2.27
C THR A 72 -7.39 12.78 2.26
N ALA A 73 -6.29 12.71 1.53
CA ALA A 73 -5.39 11.56 1.51
C ALA A 73 -4.45 11.58 2.71
N PHE A 74 -3.79 12.72 2.90
CA PHE A 74 -2.86 13.04 3.97
C PHE A 74 -2.54 14.54 3.92
N VAL A 75 -1.99 15.07 5.02
CA VAL A 75 -1.43 16.42 5.09
C VAL A 75 0.08 16.33 5.27
N GLN A 76 0.82 16.94 4.35
CA GLN A 76 2.26 17.06 4.44
C GLN A 76 2.64 18.31 5.25
N LEU A 77 3.43 18.11 6.30
CA LEU A 77 4.08 19.19 7.05
C LEU A 77 5.56 19.22 6.68
N ASP A 78 6.04 20.36 6.17
CA ASP A 78 7.47 20.50 5.82
C ASP A 78 8.38 20.43 7.04
N ASN A 79 7.87 20.88 8.18
CA ASN A 79 8.59 20.88 9.43
C ASN A 79 7.68 20.40 10.57
N LEU A 80 8.22 19.53 11.41
CA LEU A 80 7.54 19.03 12.60
C LEU A 80 7.92 19.86 13.82
N PRO A 81 7.01 20.03 14.79
CA PRO A 81 7.31 20.76 16.01
C PRO A 81 8.40 20.06 16.83
N LYS A 82 9.24 20.86 17.46
CA LYS A 82 10.25 20.41 18.42
C LYS A 82 9.79 20.74 19.83
N TYR A 83 9.91 19.75 20.70
CA TYR A 83 9.53 19.83 22.11
C TYR A 83 10.78 19.88 22.98
N LYS A 84 10.83 20.83 23.90
CA LYS A 84 11.88 20.93 24.91
C LYS A 84 11.25 21.02 26.29
N ILE A 85 11.72 20.19 27.22
CA ILE A 85 11.23 20.21 28.60
C ILE A 85 11.62 21.52 29.29
N CYS A 86 10.69 22.13 30.01
CA CYS A 86 10.90 23.39 30.71
C CYS A 86 10.10 23.47 32.02
N LEU A 87 10.52 24.37 32.91
CA LEU A 87 9.75 24.74 34.10
C LEU A 87 8.92 25.98 33.78
N LEU A 88 7.60 25.83 33.73
CA LEU A 88 6.66 26.90 33.41
C LEU A 88 6.01 27.40 34.70
N LYS A 89 5.84 28.72 34.86
CA LYS A 89 5.13 29.26 36.02
C LYS A 89 3.70 28.73 36.04
N ARG A 90 3.19 28.35 37.22
CA ARG A 90 1.86 27.73 37.35
C ARG A 90 0.69 28.60 36.88
N ASN A 91 0.86 29.92 36.84
CA ASN A 91 -0.13 30.86 36.34
C ASN A 91 -0.12 31.01 34.81
N VAL A 92 0.80 30.33 34.10
CA VAL A 92 0.84 30.30 32.64
C VAL A 92 0.18 29.01 32.14
N ASN A 93 -0.79 29.18 31.26
CA ASN A 93 -1.55 28.08 30.67
C ASN A 93 -0.88 27.55 29.41
N SER A 94 -1.08 26.27 29.13
CA SER A 94 -0.74 25.69 27.83
C SER A 94 -1.70 26.18 26.74
N ASN A 95 -1.20 26.31 25.52
CA ASN A 95 -1.95 26.81 24.36
C ASN A 95 -1.95 25.77 23.22
N ASP A 96 -2.24 24.51 23.55
CA ASP A 96 -2.23 23.36 22.63
C ASP A 96 -3.03 23.62 21.34
N GLU A 97 -4.22 24.23 21.46
CA GLU A 97 -5.10 24.53 20.31
C GLU A 97 -4.50 25.57 19.36
N GLU A 98 -3.89 26.63 19.90
CA GLU A 98 -3.23 27.68 19.10
C GLU A 98 -1.99 27.13 18.40
N ILE A 99 -1.20 26.31 19.10
CA ILE A 99 -0.04 25.62 18.54
C ILE A 99 -0.50 24.69 17.40
N PHE A 100 -1.53 23.89 17.63
CA PHE A 100 -2.08 22.98 16.63
C PHE A 100 -2.59 23.73 15.39
N ASN A 101 -3.37 24.80 15.58
CA ASN A 101 -3.88 25.63 14.49
C ASN A 101 -2.75 26.29 13.68
N THR A 102 -1.69 26.73 14.35
CA THR A 102 -0.50 27.30 13.68
C THR A 102 0.20 26.25 12.82
N ILE A 103 0.42 25.04 13.36
CA ILE A 103 1.04 23.93 12.61
C ILE A 103 0.17 23.53 11.42
N LYS A 104 -1.14 23.41 11.65
CA LYS A 104 -2.15 23.13 10.62
C LYS A 104 -2.10 24.14 9.48
N SER A 105 -1.98 25.43 9.78
CA SER A 105 -1.94 26.49 8.75
C SER A 105 -0.74 26.41 7.80
N GLY A 106 0.34 25.75 8.21
CA GLY A 106 1.53 25.53 7.38
C GLY A 106 1.52 24.21 6.62
N GLY A 107 0.46 23.40 6.73
CA GLY A 107 0.37 22.10 6.08
C GLY A 107 -0.13 22.18 4.63
N THR A 108 0.38 21.29 3.79
CA THR A 108 -0.13 21.08 2.43
C THR A 108 -1.02 19.85 2.42
N THR A 109 -2.32 20.07 2.21
CA THR A 109 -3.30 18.99 2.12
C THR A 109 -3.26 18.35 0.74
N TYR A 110 -3.12 17.03 0.67
CA TYR A 110 -3.28 16.26 -0.55
C TYR A 110 -4.64 15.58 -0.55
N TYR A 111 -5.38 15.74 -1.65
CA TYR A 111 -6.66 15.09 -1.88
C TYR A 111 -6.47 13.86 -2.75
N ARG A 112 -7.14 12.77 -2.39
CA ARG A 112 -7.21 11.57 -3.21
C ARG A 112 -8.48 11.62 -4.05
N TYR A 113 -8.36 11.28 -5.33
CA TYR A 113 -9.49 11.10 -6.23
C TYR A 113 -9.14 10.06 -7.30
N TYR A 114 -10.16 9.64 -8.04
CA TYR A 114 -10.02 8.74 -9.18
C TYR A 114 -10.37 9.49 -10.45
N ALA A 115 -9.43 9.53 -11.39
CA ALA A 115 -9.65 10.08 -12.72
C ALA A 115 -10.08 8.95 -13.67
N VAL A 116 -11.14 9.17 -14.44
CA VAL A 116 -11.48 8.35 -15.60
C VAL A 116 -10.86 9.00 -16.83
N LEU A 117 -10.00 8.26 -17.51
CA LEU A 117 -9.23 8.72 -18.65
C LEU A 117 -9.73 8.07 -19.93
N GLU A 118 -9.86 8.86 -20.99
CA GLU A 118 -10.06 8.37 -22.34
C GLU A 118 -8.77 8.59 -23.14
N ASN A 119 -8.21 7.54 -23.75
CA ASN A 119 -6.95 7.63 -24.51
C ASN A 119 -5.80 8.24 -23.68
N GLN A 120 -5.74 7.94 -22.38
CA GLN A 120 -4.76 8.46 -21.43
C GLN A 120 -4.90 9.97 -21.08
N GLU A 121 -5.98 10.61 -21.52
CA GLU A 121 -6.31 11.99 -21.16
C GLU A 121 -7.39 12.00 -20.05
N GLU A 122 -7.16 12.75 -18.97
CA GLU A 122 -8.12 12.86 -17.86
C GLU A 122 -9.38 13.61 -18.32
N LYS A 123 -10.55 13.00 -18.12
CA LYS A 123 -11.83 13.56 -18.56
C LYS A 123 -12.78 13.84 -17.40
N VAL A 124 -12.80 12.96 -16.41
CA VAL A 124 -13.77 12.96 -15.32
C VAL A 124 -13.07 12.65 -14.00
N TYR A 125 -13.52 13.27 -12.92
CA TYR A 125 -13.00 13.03 -11.56
C TYR A 125 -14.10 12.59 -10.61
N VAL A 126 -13.83 11.56 -9.82
CA VAL A 126 -14.75 11.06 -8.78
C VAL A 126 -14.00 10.78 -7.48
N PRO A 127 -14.67 10.91 -6.31
CA PRO A 127 -14.03 10.74 -5.01
C PRO A 127 -13.62 9.29 -4.73
N GLU A 128 -14.43 8.32 -5.15
CA GLU A 128 -14.26 6.90 -4.81
C GLU A 128 -14.07 6.01 -6.02
N PHE A 129 -13.31 4.93 -5.83
CA PHE A 129 -13.04 3.95 -6.90
C PHE A 129 -14.33 3.31 -7.42
N THR A 130 -15.29 3.08 -6.52
CA THR A 130 -16.59 2.48 -6.85
C THR A 130 -17.39 3.34 -7.82
N GLU A 131 -17.33 4.66 -7.68
CA GLU A 131 -18.00 5.60 -8.59
C GLU A 131 -17.32 5.58 -9.96
N ALA A 132 -15.98 5.51 -10.01
CA ALA A 132 -15.23 5.38 -11.26
C ALA A 132 -15.57 4.07 -11.98
N GLU A 133 -15.68 2.98 -11.23
CA GLU A 133 -16.08 1.67 -11.76
C GLU A 133 -17.53 1.68 -12.26
N GLU A 134 -18.44 2.36 -11.56
CA GLU A 134 -19.84 2.51 -11.98
C GLU A 134 -19.95 3.26 -13.31
N ILE A 135 -19.18 4.34 -13.51
CA ILE A 135 -19.10 5.06 -14.80
C ILE A 135 -18.68 4.11 -15.92
N VAL A 136 -17.60 3.36 -15.72
CA VAL A 136 -17.09 2.40 -16.72
C VAL A 136 -18.12 1.30 -17.01
N ASN A 137 -18.83 0.81 -15.99
CA ASN A 137 -19.85 -0.22 -16.15
C ASN A 137 -21.07 0.30 -16.92
N LYS A 138 -21.57 1.50 -16.60
CA LYS A 138 -22.67 2.15 -17.35
C LYS A 138 -22.28 2.38 -18.82
N LEU A 139 -21.03 2.74 -19.11
CA LEU A 139 -20.52 2.85 -20.48
C LEU A 139 -20.49 1.50 -21.22
N LYS A 140 -20.13 0.41 -20.52
CA LYS A 140 -20.20 -0.97 -21.06
C LYS A 140 -21.63 -1.39 -21.37
N GLU A 141 -22.57 -1.13 -20.45
CA GLU A 141 -24.00 -1.46 -20.65
C GLU A 141 -24.60 -0.74 -21.85
N LYS A 142 -24.16 0.51 -22.10
CA LYS A 142 -24.55 1.29 -23.28
C LYS A 142 -23.82 0.86 -24.57
N ASN A 143 -22.95 -0.14 -24.52
CA ASN A 143 -22.10 -0.59 -25.64
C ASN A 143 -21.28 0.56 -26.27
N SER A 144 -20.69 1.41 -25.41
CA SER A 144 -19.85 2.52 -25.86
C SER A 144 -18.63 2.03 -26.65
N THR A 145 -18.32 2.66 -27.78
CA THR A 145 -17.26 2.18 -28.70
C THR A 145 -15.84 2.47 -28.22
N ASN A 146 -15.67 3.46 -27.35
CA ASN A 146 -14.40 3.90 -26.81
C ASN A 146 -14.00 3.16 -25.52
N ILE A 147 -14.76 2.15 -25.08
CA ILE A 147 -14.57 1.52 -23.76
C ILE A 147 -13.17 0.92 -23.56
N ASP A 148 -12.56 0.41 -24.62
CA ASP A 148 -11.20 -0.17 -24.58
C ASP A 148 -10.11 0.90 -24.31
N ASN A 149 -10.45 2.18 -24.54
CA ASN A 149 -9.58 3.32 -24.28
C ASN A 149 -9.90 4.02 -22.96
N ILE A 150 -10.94 3.56 -22.24
CA ILE A 150 -11.31 4.08 -20.93
C ILE A 150 -10.48 3.39 -19.85
N THR A 151 -9.80 4.16 -19.02
CA THR A 151 -8.98 3.67 -17.90
C THR A 151 -9.27 4.47 -16.64
N ILE A 152 -9.04 3.88 -15.47
CA ILE A 152 -9.17 4.56 -14.18
C ILE A 152 -7.78 4.71 -13.58
N SER A 153 -7.46 5.89 -13.05
CA SER A 153 -6.22 6.12 -12.31
C SER A 153 -6.53 6.80 -10.98
N GLU A 154 -5.97 6.25 -9.91
CA GLU A 154 -5.89 6.96 -8.62
C GLU A 154 -4.90 8.13 -8.75
N LYS A 155 -5.26 9.28 -8.18
CA LYS A 155 -4.50 10.53 -8.26
C LYS A 155 -4.47 11.23 -6.91
N TYR A 156 -3.42 12.02 -6.72
CA TYR A 156 -3.19 12.85 -5.55
C TYR A 156 -2.84 14.26 -6.02
N ASP A 157 -3.57 15.26 -5.55
CA ASP A 157 -3.32 16.67 -5.90
C ASP A 157 -3.58 17.57 -4.68
N THR A 158 -2.96 18.74 -4.67
CA THR A 158 -3.15 19.77 -3.63
C THR A 158 -4.35 20.67 -3.93
N GLU A 159 -4.79 20.70 -5.19
CA GLU A 159 -6.00 21.40 -5.60
C GLU A 159 -7.23 20.49 -5.52
N LEU A 160 -8.32 21.01 -4.96
CA LEU A 160 -9.60 20.30 -4.92
C LEU A 160 -10.20 20.29 -6.34
N LYS A 161 -10.24 19.11 -6.97
CA LYS A 161 -10.94 18.95 -8.26
C LYS A 161 -12.45 18.97 -8.06
N VAL A 162 -13.16 19.51 -9.05
CA VAL A 162 -14.62 19.42 -9.10
C VAL A 162 -14.97 17.98 -9.45
N MET A 163 -15.72 17.33 -8.56
CA MET A 163 -16.14 15.94 -8.77
C MET A 163 -17.37 15.91 -9.67
N ASP A 164 -17.35 15.02 -10.65
CA ASP A 164 -18.45 14.82 -11.58
C ASP A 164 -19.49 13.84 -10.99
N ASN A 165 -20.76 14.10 -11.28
CA ASN A 165 -21.79 13.10 -11.04
C ASN A 165 -21.63 11.95 -12.04
N ILE A 166 -21.85 10.73 -11.59
CA ILE A 166 -21.79 9.50 -12.38
C ILE A 166 -22.58 9.62 -13.69
N ASP A 167 -23.79 10.18 -13.66
CA ASP A 167 -24.62 10.25 -14.87
C ASP A 167 -24.08 11.26 -15.90
N ASP A 168 -23.55 12.40 -15.43
CA ASP A 168 -22.93 13.44 -16.27
C ASP A 168 -21.57 12.95 -16.83
N ALA A 169 -20.82 12.23 -16.01
CA ALA A 169 -19.59 11.55 -16.40
C ALA A 169 -19.82 10.51 -17.51
N VAL A 170 -20.85 9.68 -17.37
CA VAL A 170 -21.22 8.71 -18.41
C VAL A 170 -21.67 9.41 -19.68
N ALA A 171 -22.45 10.48 -19.57
CA ALA A 171 -22.92 11.24 -20.73
C ALA A 171 -21.75 11.88 -21.50
N SER A 172 -20.77 12.44 -20.80
CA SER A 172 -19.59 13.08 -21.43
C SER A 172 -18.63 12.09 -22.07
N LEU A 173 -18.53 10.87 -21.52
CA LEU A 173 -17.62 9.82 -21.99
C LEU A 173 -18.24 8.86 -23.02
N TYR A 174 -19.55 8.90 -23.24
CA TYR A 174 -20.23 7.93 -24.11
C TYR A 174 -19.97 8.20 -25.60
N SER A 175 -19.72 7.13 -26.36
CA SER A 175 -19.52 7.16 -27.81
C SER A 175 -20.41 6.12 -28.51
N GLU A 176 -21.31 6.60 -29.39
CA GLU A 176 -22.33 5.78 -30.05
C GLU A 176 -21.75 4.65 -30.94
N PRO A 177 -22.33 3.43 -30.90
CA PRO A 177 -21.96 2.32 -31.78
C PRO A 177 -22.38 2.57 -33.24
N LYS A 178 -21.40 2.47 -34.16
CA LYS A 178 -21.66 2.50 -35.61
C LYS A 178 -22.40 1.22 -36.03
N ASN A 179 -23.63 1.36 -36.51
CA ASN A 179 -24.42 0.25 -37.05
C ASN A 179 -23.73 -0.41 -38.25
N VAL A 180 -23.25 -1.65 -38.11
CA VAL A 180 -22.75 -2.47 -39.21
C VAL A 180 -23.75 -3.61 -39.47
N VAL A 181 -24.30 -3.63 -40.68
CA VAL A 181 -25.30 -4.59 -41.17
C VAL A 181 -24.68 -5.99 -41.27
N VAL A 182 -25.28 -6.97 -40.59
CA VAL A 182 -24.79 -8.36 -40.51
C VAL A 182 -25.22 -9.16 -41.74
N ALA A 183 -24.26 -9.73 -42.48
CA ALA A 183 -24.52 -10.82 -43.43
C ALA A 183 -23.92 -12.13 -42.89
N SER A 184 -24.78 -13.16 -42.79
CA SER A 184 -24.49 -14.51 -42.33
C SER A 184 -23.82 -15.36 -43.41
N THR A 185 -22.88 -16.26 -43.05
CA THR A 185 -22.91 -17.71 -43.38
C THR A 185 -21.65 -18.51 -42.99
N LYS A 186 -21.92 -19.73 -42.49
CA LYS A 186 -21.20 -21.02 -42.64
C LYS A 186 -19.86 -21.35 -41.91
N LYS A 187 -20.05 -22.24 -40.92
CA LYS A 187 -19.27 -23.42 -40.48
C LYS A 187 -18.15 -23.94 -41.41
N SER A 188 -16.90 -24.08 -40.90
CA SER A 188 -15.97 -25.16 -41.29
C SER A 188 -14.74 -25.31 -40.36
N THR A 189 -14.53 -26.56 -39.93
CA THR A 189 -13.30 -27.34 -39.71
C THR A 189 -12.04 -26.83 -38.98
N THR A 190 -11.61 -27.71 -38.06
CA THR A 190 -10.29 -27.99 -37.52
C THR A 190 -9.09 -27.62 -38.40
N LYS A 191 -8.15 -26.83 -37.87
CA LYS A 191 -6.74 -26.85 -38.30
C LYS A 191 -5.78 -26.48 -37.17
N LYS A 192 -4.85 -27.40 -36.93
CA LYS A 192 -3.63 -27.28 -36.14
C LYS A 192 -2.72 -26.21 -36.80
N SER A 193 -2.31 -25.20 -36.03
CA SER A 193 -1.16 -24.32 -36.35
C SER A 193 -0.51 -23.94 -35.01
N THR A 194 0.67 -24.48 -34.69
CA THR A 194 2.01 -23.90 -34.97
C THR A 194 2.15 -22.49 -34.43
N GLY A 195 3.10 -22.34 -33.50
CA GLY A 195 3.23 -21.22 -32.59
C GLY A 195 3.31 -19.85 -33.27
N THR A 196 2.57 -18.93 -32.69
CA THR A 196 2.72 -17.49 -32.90
C THR A 196 2.75 -16.86 -31.52
N ALA A 197 3.86 -16.20 -31.20
CA ALA A 197 4.07 -15.47 -29.96
C ALA A 197 2.91 -14.48 -29.74
N VAL A 198 2.19 -14.68 -28.64
CA VAL A 198 1.18 -13.73 -28.15
C VAL A 198 1.93 -12.45 -27.76
N LYS A 199 1.72 -11.37 -28.52
CA LYS A 199 2.24 -10.03 -28.19
C LYS A 199 1.67 -9.61 -26.83
N SER A 200 2.56 -9.38 -25.86
CA SER A 200 2.17 -9.05 -24.49
C SER A 200 1.76 -7.58 -24.37
N THR A 201 0.53 -7.33 -23.94
CA THR A 201 0.00 -6.00 -23.62
C THR A 201 -0.21 -5.92 -22.11
N GLY A 202 0.72 -5.28 -21.40
CA GLY A 202 0.64 -5.03 -19.96
C GLY A 202 2.00 -4.77 -19.30
N THR A 203 2.11 -3.70 -18.50
CA THR A 203 3.30 -3.43 -17.67
C THR A 203 3.20 -4.26 -16.39
N VAL A 204 4.15 -5.18 -16.19
CA VAL A 204 4.21 -6.06 -15.00
C VAL A 204 5.30 -5.60 -14.06
N ASN A 205 4.95 -5.43 -12.77
CA ASN A 205 5.93 -5.16 -11.73
C ASN A 205 6.79 -6.41 -11.48
N THR A 206 8.10 -6.26 -11.71
CA THR A 206 9.09 -7.33 -11.50
C THR A 206 10.13 -6.94 -10.45
N ALA A 207 9.83 -5.95 -9.62
CA ALA A 207 10.72 -5.50 -8.55
C ALA A 207 10.98 -6.67 -7.58
N MET A 208 12.21 -6.72 -7.06
CA MET A 208 12.68 -7.77 -6.14
C MET A 208 12.46 -7.37 -4.67
N THR A 209 11.61 -6.39 -4.41
CA THR A 209 11.26 -5.92 -3.06
C THR A 209 10.39 -6.98 -2.38
N ILE A 210 10.92 -7.58 -1.32
CA ILE A 210 10.24 -8.61 -0.52
C ILE A 210 9.92 -8.09 0.89
N SER A 211 8.78 -8.48 1.43
CA SER A 211 8.41 -8.27 2.82
C SER A 211 8.00 -9.58 3.48
N GLY A 212 8.59 -9.87 4.65
CA GLY A 212 8.24 -11.03 5.47
C GLY A 212 7.00 -10.81 6.35
N THR A 213 6.57 -9.55 6.51
CA THR A 213 5.45 -9.16 7.37
C THR A 213 4.12 -9.60 6.74
N LYS A 214 3.26 -10.26 7.51
CA LYS A 214 1.91 -10.59 7.04
C LYS A 214 1.04 -9.33 7.01
N VAL A 215 0.49 -9.01 5.85
CA VAL A 215 -0.51 -7.94 5.66
C VAL A 215 -1.89 -8.53 5.39
N ALA A 216 -2.95 -7.85 5.81
CA ALA A 216 -4.32 -8.26 5.49
C ALA A 216 -4.59 -8.00 3.99
N LEU A 217 -5.00 -9.04 3.27
CA LEU A 217 -5.26 -8.96 1.82
C LEU A 217 -6.70 -8.50 1.51
N GLY A 218 -7.62 -8.62 2.48
CA GLY A 218 -9.05 -8.39 2.28
C GLY A 218 -9.70 -9.29 1.20
N ILE A 219 -9.01 -10.35 0.80
CA ILE A 219 -9.50 -11.42 -0.09
C ILE A 219 -9.09 -12.79 0.46
N SER A 220 -9.88 -13.81 0.15
CA SER A 220 -9.56 -15.20 0.44
C SER A 220 -8.82 -15.83 -0.74
N LEU A 221 -7.72 -16.52 -0.47
CA LEU A 221 -6.93 -17.22 -1.49
C LEU A 221 -7.10 -18.73 -1.36
N SER A 222 -7.09 -19.42 -2.50
CA SER A 222 -7.04 -20.87 -2.61
C SER A 222 -5.70 -21.31 -3.19
N LYS A 223 -5.30 -22.56 -2.92
CA LYS A 223 -4.05 -23.10 -3.46
C LYS A 223 -4.15 -23.20 -4.98
N PRO A 224 -3.21 -22.63 -5.74
CA PRO A 224 -3.27 -22.62 -7.20
C PRO A 224 -2.91 -24.00 -7.80
N VAL A 225 -2.13 -24.82 -7.09
CA VAL A 225 -1.77 -26.18 -7.49
C VAL A 225 -1.44 -27.02 -6.27
N SER A 226 -1.58 -28.34 -6.40
CA SER A 226 -1.08 -29.31 -5.40
C SER A 226 0.30 -29.83 -5.82
N GLY A 227 1.23 -29.88 -4.87
CA GLY A 227 2.61 -30.29 -5.10
C GLY A 227 3.50 -30.14 -3.87
N ILE A 228 4.80 -30.37 -4.05
CA ILE A 228 5.82 -30.24 -2.99
C ILE A 228 6.42 -28.84 -3.05
N ILE A 229 6.50 -28.14 -1.91
CA ILE A 229 7.22 -26.86 -1.85
C ILE A 229 8.72 -27.15 -2.00
N SER A 230 9.28 -26.82 -3.16
CA SER A 230 10.69 -27.07 -3.50
C SER A 230 11.58 -25.87 -3.18
N SER A 231 11.03 -24.65 -3.19
CA SER A 231 11.75 -23.44 -2.79
C SER A 231 10.81 -22.46 -2.09
N ARG A 232 11.23 -21.97 -0.92
CA ARG A 232 10.45 -21.05 -0.10
C ARG A 232 10.72 -19.60 -0.46
N PHE A 233 9.78 -18.72 -0.12
CA PHE A 233 9.94 -17.27 -0.21
C PHE A 233 11.15 -16.81 0.62
N GLY A 234 11.86 -15.81 0.11
CA GLY A 234 13.06 -15.23 0.72
C GLY A 234 14.33 -16.08 0.57
N ALA A 235 14.25 -17.32 0.07
CA ALA A 235 15.41 -18.19 -0.11
C ALA A 235 16.45 -17.57 -1.06
N ARG A 236 17.72 -17.69 -0.72
CA ARG A 236 18.85 -17.26 -1.56
C ARG A 236 19.55 -18.48 -2.14
N SER A 237 19.99 -18.39 -3.40
CA SER A 237 20.70 -19.45 -4.10
C SER A 237 21.67 -18.83 -5.10
N SER A 238 22.78 -19.51 -5.39
CA SER A 238 23.76 -19.08 -6.40
C SER A 238 23.18 -19.00 -7.82
N ILE A 239 22.03 -19.65 -8.07
CA ILE A 239 21.33 -19.64 -9.36
C ILE A 239 20.37 -18.44 -9.48
N ARG A 240 20.20 -17.64 -8.41
CA ARG A 240 19.31 -16.46 -8.38
C ARG A 240 20.11 -15.18 -8.11
N SER A 241 19.76 -14.10 -8.78
CA SER A 241 20.36 -12.77 -8.57
C SER A 241 19.86 -12.07 -7.30
N SER A 242 18.78 -12.56 -6.68
CA SER A 242 18.18 -12.00 -5.47
C SER A 242 17.56 -13.08 -4.58
N ALA A 243 17.04 -12.64 -3.43
CA ALA A 243 16.13 -13.46 -2.64
C ALA A 243 14.89 -13.82 -3.46
N HIS A 244 14.36 -15.01 -3.21
CA HIS A 244 13.21 -15.56 -3.92
C HIS A 244 11.92 -14.78 -3.58
N THR A 245 11.28 -14.20 -4.60
CA THR A 245 10.08 -13.35 -4.47
C THR A 245 8.77 -14.12 -4.36
N GLY A 246 8.81 -15.45 -4.52
CA GLY A 246 7.63 -16.30 -4.53
C GLY A 246 7.81 -17.61 -3.78
N LEU A 247 6.93 -18.56 -4.09
CA LEU A 247 6.92 -19.92 -3.60
C LEU A 247 6.96 -20.86 -4.80
N ASP A 248 7.95 -21.77 -4.84
CA ASP A 248 8.06 -22.77 -5.90
C ASP A 248 7.40 -24.06 -5.46
N ILE A 249 6.42 -24.51 -6.23
CA ILE A 249 5.62 -25.70 -5.97
C ILE A 249 5.89 -26.71 -7.08
N ALA A 250 6.72 -27.70 -6.79
CA ALA A 250 7.10 -28.76 -7.71
C ALA A 250 5.95 -29.75 -7.93
N THR A 251 5.64 -29.98 -9.20
CA THR A 251 4.65 -30.95 -9.67
C THR A 251 4.88 -31.22 -11.17
N SER A 252 4.21 -32.23 -11.75
CA SER A 252 4.43 -32.62 -13.14
C SER A 252 4.07 -31.51 -14.15
N THR A 253 4.83 -31.43 -15.27
CA THR A 253 4.45 -30.58 -16.41
C THR A 253 3.05 -30.92 -16.90
N GLY A 254 2.27 -29.90 -17.27
CA GLY A 254 0.89 -30.07 -17.73
C GLY A 254 -0.16 -30.07 -16.62
N THR A 255 0.24 -30.18 -15.35
CA THR A 255 -0.69 -30.10 -14.21
C THR A 255 -1.49 -28.79 -14.27
N PRO A 256 -2.83 -28.83 -14.15
CA PRO A 256 -3.64 -27.63 -14.15
C PRO A 256 -3.27 -26.66 -13.03
N VAL A 257 -3.13 -25.39 -13.38
CA VAL A 257 -2.94 -24.28 -12.44
C VAL A 257 -4.25 -23.51 -12.35
N ALA A 258 -4.79 -23.39 -11.14
CA ALA A 258 -6.01 -22.66 -10.85
C ALA A 258 -5.71 -21.22 -10.37
N ALA A 259 -6.63 -20.30 -10.68
CA ALA A 259 -6.60 -18.96 -10.11
C ALA A 259 -6.81 -19.01 -8.59
N ALA A 260 -5.87 -18.45 -7.82
CA ALA A 260 -5.93 -18.43 -6.36
C ALA A 260 -7.07 -17.56 -5.83
N ALA A 261 -7.53 -16.57 -6.58
CA ALA A 261 -8.74 -15.79 -6.32
C ALA A 261 -9.36 -15.31 -7.63
N SER A 262 -10.62 -14.90 -7.58
CA SER A 262 -11.28 -14.25 -8.71
C SER A 262 -10.62 -12.91 -9.02
N GLY A 263 -10.54 -12.54 -10.29
CA GLY A 263 -9.92 -11.28 -10.70
C GLY A 263 -9.78 -11.18 -12.21
N THR A 264 -9.01 -10.19 -12.64
CA THR A 264 -8.76 -9.93 -14.06
C THR A 264 -7.31 -10.23 -14.39
N VAL A 265 -7.09 -10.99 -15.45
CA VAL A 265 -5.77 -11.24 -16.01
C VAL A 265 -5.22 -9.90 -16.52
N THR A 266 -4.22 -9.34 -15.86
CA THR A 266 -3.57 -8.08 -16.27
C THR A 266 -2.33 -8.30 -17.11
N PHE A 267 -1.82 -9.53 -17.14
CA PHE A 267 -0.76 -9.95 -18.05
C PHE A 267 -0.84 -11.43 -18.36
N ALA A 268 -0.60 -11.78 -19.62
CA ALA A 268 -0.41 -13.15 -20.06
C ALA A 268 0.59 -13.17 -21.21
N GLY A 269 1.77 -13.74 -20.99
CA GLY A 269 2.81 -13.81 -22.02
C GLY A 269 4.18 -14.14 -21.48
N TRP A 270 5.20 -14.02 -22.33
CA TRP A 270 6.59 -14.24 -21.93
C TRP A 270 7.14 -13.04 -21.16
N LYS A 271 7.74 -13.28 -19.97
CA LYS A 271 8.35 -12.21 -19.15
C LYS A 271 9.67 -12.66 -18.52
N GLY A 272 10.78 -12.42 -19.21
CA GLY A 272 12.13 -12.58 -18.65
C GLY A 272 12.35 -13.94 -17.97
N SER A 273 12.86 -13.92 -16.73
CA SER A 273 13.11 -15.14 -15.94
C SER A 273 11.85 -15.91 -15.56
N TYR A 274 10.67 -15.28 -15.54
CA TYR A 274 9.40 -15.97 -15.24
C TYR A 274 8.96 -16.92 -16.37
N GLY A 275 9.52 -16.81 -17.58
CA GLY A 275 9.04 -17.58 -18.72
C GLY A 275 7.62 -17.17 -19.11
N ASN A 276 6.74 -18.15 -19.37
CA ASN A 276 5.32 -17.85 -19.53
C ASN A 276 4.73 -17.49 -18.17
N LEU A 277 4.31 -16.24 -18.06
CA LEU A 277 3.76 -15.64 -16.85
C LEU A 277 2.32 -15.25 -17.10
N MET A 278 1.46 -15.59 -16.14
CA MET A 278 0.16 -14.96 -15.97
C MET A 278 0.15 -14.12 -14.70
N VAL A 279 -0.42 -12.92 -14.77
CA VAL A 279 -0.68 -12.07 -13.61
C VAL A 279 -2.17 -11.80 -13.53
N ILE A 280 -2.75 -12.03 -12.36
CA ILE A 280 -4.14 -11.73 -12.07
C ILE A 280 -4.16 -10.64 -11.00
N THR A 281 -4.89 -9.56 -11.28
CA THR A 281 -5.18 -8.51 -10.30
C THR A 281 -6.54 -8.78 -9.66
N HIS A 282 -6.56 -8.66 -8.34
CA HIS A 282 -7.72 -8.84 -7.49
C HIS A 282 -8.10 -7.51 -6.85
N SER A 283 -9.14 -7.50 -6.01
CA SER A 283 -9.45 -6.35 -5.16
C SER A 283 -8.31 -6.04 -4.17
N ASN A 284 -8.36 -4.84 -3.57
CA ASN A 284 -7.40 -4.35 -2.57
C ASN A 284 -5.93 -4.26 -3.05
N GLY A 285 -5.70 -4.06 -4.35
CA GLY A 285 -4.36 -3.93 -4.91
C GLY A 285 -3.52 -5.22 -4.84
N VAL A 286 -4.17 -6.36 -4.62
CA VAL A 286 -3.51 -7.67 -4.54
C VAL A 286 -3.34 -8.23 -5.95
N GLN A 287 -2.15 -8.73 -6.26
CA GLN A 287 -1.85 -9.44 -7.49
C GLN A 287 -1.29 -10.82 -7.19
N THR A 288 -1.65 -11.80 -8.02
CA THR A 288 -1.06 -13.13 -8.01
C THR A 288 -0.32 -13.41 -9.31
N TYR A 289 0.88 -13.96 -9.20
CA TYR A 289 1.76 -14.24 -10.34
C TYR A 289 1.90 -15.75 -10.48
N TYR A 290 1.79 -16.25 -11.71
CA TYR A 290 1.87 -17.67 -12.07
C TYR A 290 2.94 -17.85 -13.13
N GLY A 291 4.16 -18.15 -12.70
CA GLY A 291 5.35 -18.26 -13.54
C GLY A 291 5.69 -19.69 -13.95
N HIS A 292 6.63 -19.79 -14.89
CA HIS A 292 7.18 -21.02 -15.47
C HIS A 292 6.16 -21.91 -16.18
N CYS A 293 5.00 -21.38 -16.56
CA CYS A 293 3.93 -22.17 -17.18
C CYS A 293 4.35 -22.77 -18.53
N SER A 294 3.81 -23.94 -18.87
CA SER A 294 3.97 -24.54 -20.20
C SER A 294 2.94 -23.96 -21.19
N LYS A 295 1.76 -23.58 -20.68
CA LYS A 295 0.66 -23.00 -21.46
C LYS A 295 -0.15 -22.05 -20.60
N LEU A 296 -0.62 -20.96 -21.21
CA LEU A 296 -1.57 -20.01 -20.66
C LEU A 296 -2.91 -20.18 -21.39
N TYR A 297 -4.03 -20.23 -20.66
CA TYR A 297 -5.36 -20.44 -21.25
C TYR A 297 -6.16 -19.15 -21.44
N PHE A 298 -5.70 -18.06 -20.83
CA PHE A 298 -6.32 -16.74 -20.90
C PHE A 298 -5.31 -15.68 -21.34
N SER A 299 -5.84 -14.63 -21.94
CA SER A 299 -5.10 -13.43 -22.36
C SER A 299 -5.36 -12.29 -21.38
N ALA A 300 -4.54 -11.24 -21.42
CA ALA A 300 -4.80 -10.01 -20.68
C ALA A 300 -6.19 -9.45 -21.01
N GLY A 301 -6.87 -8.91 -20.00
CA GLY A 301 -8.25 -8.43 -20.06
C GLY A 301 -9.31 -9.48 -19.68
N ALA A 302 -8.97 -10.77 -19.65
CA ALA A 302 -9.93 -11.81 -19.28
C ALA A 302 -10.23 -11.83 -17.77
N THR A 303 -11.50 -11.93 -17.40
CA THR A 303 -11.92 -12.21 -16.03
C THR A 303 -11.91 -13.71 -15.76
N VAL A 304 -11.43 -14.10 -14.58
CA VAL A 304 -11.40 -15.49 -14.13
C VAL A 304 -11.93 -15.61 -12.70
N SER A 305 -12.55 -16.74 -12.40
CA SER A 305 -13.07 -17.06 -11.07
C SER A 305 -12.03 -17.80 -10.23
N GLN A 306 -12.08 -17.66 -8.92
CA GLN A 306 -11.28 -18.48 -8.00
C GLN A 306 -11.47 -19.98 -8.31
N GLY A 307 -10.37 -20.73 -8.38
CA GLY A 307 -10.38 -22.15 -8.71
C GLY A 307 -10.47 -22.47 -10.21
N GLN A 308 -10.70 -21.48 -11.07
CA GLN A 308 -10.72 -21.69 -12.52
C GLN A 308 -9.33 -22.04 -13.04
N THR A 309 -9.23 -23.08 -13.86
CA THR A 309 -7.98 -23.48 -14.51
C THR A 309 -7.54 -22.41 -15.52
N ILE A 310 -6.41 -21.77 -15.27
CA ILE A 310 -5.89 -20.62 -16.04
C ILE A 310 -4.61 -20.90 -16.83
N ALA A 311 -3.84 -21.90 -16.40
CA ALA A 311 -2.57 -22.26 -17.01
C ALA A 311 -2.24 -23.74 -16.74
N ALA A 312 -1.11 -24.19 -17.29
CA ALA A 312 -0.53 -25.48 -16.98
C ALA A 312 0.91 -25.34 -16.50
N VAL A 313 1.29 -26.13 -15.49
CA VAL A 313 2.66 -26.19 -14.96
C VAL A 313 3.64 -26.52 -16.07
N GLY A 314 4.82 -25.89 -16.02
CA GLY A 314 5.88 -26.09 -17.00
C GLY A 314 7.26 -25.92 -16.40
N SER A 315 8.24 -25.67 -17.26
CA SER A 315 9.62 -25.36 -16.91
C SER A 315 10.17 -24.33 -17.91
N THR A 316 9.43 -23.23 -18.10
CA THR A 316 9.82 -22.15 -19.02
C THR A 316 10.55 -21.03 -18.27
N GLY A 317 11.36 -20.23 -18.96
CA GLY A 317 12.17 -19.18 -18.31
C GLY A 317 13.35 -19.76 -17.55
N ASN A 318 13.71 -19.16 -16.39
CA ASN A 318 14.78 -19.64 -15.53
C ASN A 318 14.24 -20.69 -14.55
N SER A 319 14.22 -21.95 -14.98
CA SER A 319 13.65 -23.07 -14.24
C SER A 319 14.55 -24.30 -14.39
N THR A 320 14.83 -25.01 -13.30
CA THR A 320 15.66 -26.24 -13.31
C THR A 320 14.84 -27.53 -13.42
N GLY A 321 13.52 -27.43 -13.51
CA GLY A 321 12.61 -28.56 -13.64
C GLY A 321 11.15 -28.13 -13.44
N PRO A 322 10.18 -29.03 -13.68
CA PRO A 322 8.76 -28.68 -13.62
C PRO A 322 8.28 -28.18 -12.25
N HIS A 323 7.81 -26.94 -12.19
CA HIS A 323 7.19 -26.34 -11.01
C HIS A 323 6.34 -25.11 -11.36
N LEU A 324 5.43 -24.74 -10.46
CA LEU A 324 4.78 -23.43 -10.48
C LEU A 324 5.59 -22.47 -9.59
N HIS A 325 6.00 -21.33 -10.14
CA HIS A 325 6.45 -20.20 -9.33
C HIS A 325 5.25 -19.30 -9.04
N PHE A 326 4.89 -19.18 -7.77
CA PHE A 326 3.71 -18.42 -7.33
C PHE A 326 4.11 -17.24 -6.45
N GLU A 327 3.65 -16.04 -6.79
CA GLU A 327 3.84 -14.85 -5.93
C GLU A 327 2.50 -14.24 -5.52
N ILE A 328 2.50 -13.59 -4.36
CA ILE A 328 1.46 -12.65 -3.93
C ILE A 328 2.13 -11.29 -3.81
N ARG A 329 1.59 -10.28 -4.49
CA ARG A 329 2.05 -8.90 -4.39
C ARG A 329 0.93 -7.98 -3.93
N VAL A 330 1.27 -6.98 -3.13
CA VAL A 330 0.36 -5.88 -2.76
C VAL A 330 1.09 -4.57 -3.06
N ASN A 331 0.50 -3.71 -3.90
CA ASN A 331 1.09 -2.44 -4.33
C ASN A 331 2.54 -2.58 -4.83
N GLY A 332 2.84 -3.68 -5.53
CA GLY A 332 4.16 -3.95 -6.11
C GLY A 332 5.18 -4.63 -5.20
N VAL A 333 4.90 -4.79 -3.89
CA VAL A 333 5.77 -5.50 -2.94
C VAL A 333 5.38 -6.98 -2.86
N ALA A 334 6.35 -7.88 -2.92
CA ALA A 334 6.11 -9.33 -2.81
C ALA A 334 6.05 -9.79 -1.35
N TYR A 335 5.08 -10.64 -1.03
CA TYR A 335 4.82 -11.19 0.31
C TYR A 335 4.87 -12.71 0.29
N ASN A 336 5.24 -13.32 1.43
CA ASN A 336 5.35 -14.77 1.56
C ASN A 336 4.01 -15.48 1.33
N PRO A 337 3.83 -16.26 0.24
CA PRO A 337 2.56 -16.93 -0.06
C PRO A 337 2.15 -17.97 0.99
N GLN A 338 3.11 -18.51 1.73
CA GLN A 338 2.82 -19.47 2.78
C GLN A 338 1.93 -18.87 3.87
N ASN A 339 2.14 -17.60 4.26
CA ASN A 339 1.37 -16.95 5.32
C ASN A 339 -0.16 -16.87 5.07
N TYR A 340 -0.58 -17.18 3.83
CA TYR A 340 -1.95 -17.09 3.35
C TYR A 340 -2.54 -18.44 2.92
N LEU A 341 -1.70 -19.40 2.52
CA LEU A 341 -2.13 -20.65 1.88
C LEU A 341 -1.73 -21.92 2.62
N TYR A 342 -0.75 -21.85 3.54
CA TYR A 342 -0.15 -23.02 4.20
C TYR A 342 0.17 -22.76 5.67
#